data_AF-A0A962Y473-F1
#
_entry.id   AF-A0A962Y473-F1
#
_cell.length_a   1.000
_cell.length_b   1.000
_cell.length_c   1.000
_cell.angle_alpha   90.00
_cell.angle_beta   90.00
_cell.angle_gamma   90.00
#
_symmetry.space_group_name_H-M   'P 1'
#
loop_
_entity.id
_entity.type
_entity.pdbx_description
1 polymer ?
#
loop_
_entity_poly.entity_id
_entity_poly.type
_entity_poly.pdbx_seq_one_letter_code
_entity_poly.pdbx_strand_id
1 'polypeptide(L)'
;GSSDRYFQEDTKKDKLVPEGIEGRVPYKGPLINVITQLVGGIRSSMGYTGCATLEQMRTEPKFVRVTNAGMRESHVHDVQITKEAPNYRRD
;
A
#
# COMPACT_ATOMS: atom_id res chain seq x y z
N GLY A 1 3.73 -10.04 -16.66
CA GLY A 1 2.38 -10.47 -17.10
C GLY A 1 2.56 -11.33 -18.34
N SER A 2 1.83 -12.43 -18.47
CA SER A 2 1.98 -13.30 -19.65
C SER A 2 1.48 -12.59 -20.92
N SER A 3 2.26 -12.66 -21.99
CA SER A 3 1.99 -12.13 -23.34
C SER A 3 0.60 -12.54 -23.88
N ASP A 4 0.15 -13.72 -23.47
CA ASP A 4 -1.13 -14.35 -23.84
C ASP A 4 -2.36 -13.50 -23.43
N ARG A 5 -2.28 -12.80 -22.29
CA ARG A 5 -3.39 -11.96 -21.81
C ARG A 5 -3.59 -10.66 -22.60
N TYR A 6 -2.62 -10.27 -23.42
CA TYR A 6 -2.62 -9.00 -24.14
C TYR A 6 -2.64 -9.16 -25.66
N PHE A 7 -2.97 -10.36 -26.17
CA PHE A 7 -3.03 -10.65 -27.62
C PHE A 7 -1.73 -10.31 -28.35
N GLN A 8 -0.58 -10.55 -27.71
CA GLN A 8 0.75 -10.26 -28.25
C GLN A 8 1.47 -11.52 -28.77
N GLU A 9 0.75 -12.63 -28.99
CA GLU A 9 1.34 -13.92 -29.40
C GLU A 9 2.12 -13.84 -30.72
N ASP A 10 1.66 -13.04 -31.69
CA ASP A 10 2.32 -12.86 -33.00
C ASP A 10 3.40 -11.76 -33.02
N THR A 11 3.66 -11.08 -31.90
CA THR A 11 4.69 -10.02 -31.84
C THR A 11 6.05 -10.66 -31.56
N LYS A 12 7.01 -10.50 -32.49
CA LYS A 12 8.40 -10.93 -32.29
C LYS A 12 8.91 -10.44 -30.92
N LYS A 13 9.51 -11.34 -30.11
CA LYS A 13 10.01 -11.08 -28.75
C LYS A 13 10.86 -9.80 -28.64
N ASP A 14 11.56 -9.43 -29.70
CA ASP A 14 12.42 -8.23 -29.77
C ASP A 14 11.65 -6.89 -29.85
N LYS A 15 10.32 -6.91 -29.91
CA LYS A 15 9.45 -5.72 -30.04
C LYS A 15 8.47 -5.53 -28.87
N LEU A 16 8.68 -6.20 -27.74
CA LEU A 16 7.87 -5.98 -26.55
C LEU A 16 8.33 -4.69 -25.85
N VAL A 17 7.42 -3.71 -25.72
CA VAL A 17 7.66 -2.52 -24.89
C VAL A 17 7.27 -2.88 -23.45
N PRO A 18 8.23 -3.00 -22.53
CA PRO A 18 7.91 -3.36 -21.15
C PRO A 18 7.27 -2.16 -20.41
N GLU A 19 6.06 -2.36 -19.89
CA GLU A 19 5.34 -1.39 -19.04
C GLU A 19 5.62 -1.58 -17.53
N GLY A 20 6.49 -2.52 -17.17
CA GLY A 20 6.77 -2.87 -15.78
C GLY A 20 8.21 -3.32 -15.56
N ILE A 21 8.63 -3.29 -14.29
CA ILE A 21 9.95 -3.72 -13.82
C ILE A 21 9.85 -5.05 -13.06
N GLU A 22 10.89 -5.86 -13.14
CA GLU A 22 11.03 -7.07 -12.33
C GLU A 22 11.74 -6.72 -11.01
N GLY A 23 11.20 -7.21 -9.90
CA GLY A 23 11.73 -6.93 -8.57
C GLY A 23 11.41 -8.04 -7.58
N ARG A 24 12.08 -8.01 -6.44
CA ARG A 24 11.83 -8.93 -5.31
C ARG A 24 11.32 -8.15 -4.11
N VAL A 25 10.40 -8.77 -3.36
CA VAL A 25 9.88 -8.23 -2.11
C VAL A 25 10.21 -9.18 -0.96
N PRO A 26 10.44 -8.66 0.27
CA PRO A 26 10.68 -9.52 1.43
C PRO A 26 9.50 -10.45 1.71
N TYR A 27 9.80 -11.65 2.22
CA TYR A 27 8.78 -12.58 2.69
C TYR A 27 7.98 -11.97 3.85
N LYS A 28 6.65 -11.98 3.74
CA LYS A 28 5.73 -11.35 4.72
C LYS A 28 5.03 -12.35 5.65
N GLY A 29 5.38 -13.63 5.60
CA GLY A 29 4.70 -14.66 6.38
C GLY A 29 3.32 -15.04 5.82
N PRO A 30 2.45 -15.65 6.64
CA PRO A 30 1.10 -16.02 6.25
C PRO A 30 0.25 -14.83 5.80
N LEU A 31 -0.53 -15.02 4.73
CA LEU A 31 -1.42 -13.99 4.17
C LEU A 31 -2.39 -13.42 5.21
N ILE A 32 -2.92 -14.28 6.09
CA ILE A 32 -3.88 -13.88 7.13
C ILE A 32 -3.32 -12.76 8.01
N ASN A 33 -2.03 -12.80 8.35
CA ASN A 33 -1.39 -11.78 9.18
C ASN A 33 -1.37 -10.41 8.50
N VAL A 34 -1.10 -10.39 7.19
CA VAL A 34 -1.09 -9.15 6.39
C VAL A 34 -2.51 -8.57 6.32
N ILE A 35 -3.51 -9.41 6.04
CA ILE A 35 -4.92 -8.98 5.98
C ILE A 35 -5.37 -8.40 7.33
N THR A 36 -5.06 -9.08 8.44
CA THR A 36 -5.42 -8.59 9.78
C THR A 36 -4.83 -7.22 10.07
N GLN A 37 -3.57 -6.97 9.70
CA GLN A 37 -2.94 -5.66 9.88
C GLN A 37 -3.59 -4.57 9.02
N LEU A 38 -3.86 -4.88 7.74
CA LEU A 38 -4.51 -3.93 6.83
C LEU A 38 -5.94 -3.57 7.29
N VAL A 39 -6.74 -4.57 7.65
CA VAL A 39 -8.10 -4.36 8.18
C VAL A 39 -8.06 -3.62 9.52
N GLY A 40 -7.06 -3.92 10.38
CA GLY A 40 -6.83 -3.19 11.62
C GLY A 40 -6.59 -1.70 11.39
N GLY A 41 -5.78 -1.35 10.40
CA GLY A 41 -5.53 0.04 9.99
C GLY A 41 -6.81 0.75 9.53
N ILE A 42 -7.61 0.11 8.68
CA ILE A 42 -8.89 0.66 8.20
C ILE A 42 -9.86 0.88 9.37
N ARG A 43 -10.00 -0.11 10.26
CA ARG A 43 -10.88 0.00 11.44
C ARG A 43 -10.44 1.12 12.38
N SER A 44 -9.13 1.28 12.59
CA SER A 44 -8.59 2.39 13.38
C SER A 44 -8.93 3.74 12.74
N SER A 45 -8.75 3.88 11.43
CA SER A 45 -9.13 5.09 10.69
C SER A 45 -10.62 5.40 10.79
N MET A 46 -11.49 4.39 10.66
CA MET A 46 -12.94 4.54 10.81
C MET A 46 -13.31 5.03 12.22
N GLY A 47 -12.58 4.59 13.25
CA GLY A 47 -12.70 5.08 14.62
C GLY A 47 -12.35 6.57 14.74
N TYR A 48 -11.23 7.01 14.15
CA TYR A 48 -10.82 8.41 14.15
C TYR A 48 -11.80 9.33 13.42
N THR A 49 -12.42 8.86 12.34
CA THR A 49 -13.37 9.65 11.54
C THR A 49 -14.82 9.50 12.01
N GLY A 50 -15.10 8.63 12.98
CA GLY A 50 -16.45 8.38 13.50
C GLY A 50 -17.37 7.63 12.53
N CYS A 51 -16.83 6.90 11.56
CA CYS A 51 -17.62 6.18 10.56
C CYS A 51 -17.93 4.75 11.03
N ALA A 52 -19.20 4.39 11.17
CA ALA A 52 -19.62 3.05 11.57
C ALA A 52 -19.62 2.04 10.41
N THR A 53 -19.71 2.53 9.16
CA THR A 53 -19.75 1.69 7.96
C THR A 53 -18.75 2.16 6.90
N LEU A 54 -18.46 1.28 5.93
CA LEU A 54 -17.61 1.64 4.79
C LEU A 54 -18.26 2.70 3.90
N GLU A 55 -19.59 2.73 3.82
CA GLU A 55 -20.28 3.76 3.03
C GLU A 55 -20.05 5.16 3.61
N GLN A 56 -20.14 5.26 4.93
CA GLN A 56 -19.79 6.49 5.65
C GLN A 56 -18.32 6.85 5.43
N MET A 57 -17.40 5.88 5.58
CA MET A 57 -15.97 6.11 5.36
C MET A 57 -15.65 6.60 3.94
N ARG A 58 -16.48 6.28 2.94
CA ARG A 58 -16.30 6.74 1.55
C ARG A 58 -16.83 8.14 1.29
N THR A 59 -17.77 8.64 2.09
CA THR A 59 -18.58 9.83 1.78
C THR A 59 -18.44 10.97 2.78
N GLU A 60 -18.17 10.67 4.05
CA GLU A 60 -18.17 11.65 5.15
C GLU A 60 -16.78 12.21 5.52
N PRO A 61 -15.67 11.42 5.51
CA PRO A 61 -14.36 11.92 5.90
C PRO A 61 -13.86 13.07 5.05
N LYS A 62 -13.15 14.00 5.70
CA LYS A 62 -12.54 15.15 5.05
C LYS A 62 -11.04 14.96 4.93
N PHE A 63 -10.53 15.17 3.73
CA PHE A 63 -9.10 15.18 3.48
C PHE A 63 -8.53 16.59 3.65
N VAL A 64 -7.29 16.65 4.13
CA VAL A 64 -6.51 17.88 4.17
C VAL A 64 -5.30 17.75 3.26
N ARG A 65 -4.92 18.83 2.61
CA ARG A 65 -3.71 18.87 1.79
C ARG A 65 -2.51 19.08 2.70
N VAL A 66 -1.54 18.18 2.62
CA VAL A 66 -0.27 18.29 3.36
C VAL A 66 0.88 18.63 2.43
N THR A 67 1.92 19.25 2.98
CA THR A 67 3.18 19.50 2.27
C THR A 67 4.09 18.28 2.36
N ASN A 68 5.18 18.25 1.59
CA ASN A 68 6.21 17.20 1.71
C ASN A 68 6.82 17.15 3.12
N ALA A 69 6.95 18.31 3.78
CA ALA A 69 7.40 18.37 5.17
C ALA A 69 6.40 17.67 6.11
N GLY A 70 5.09 17.92 5.92
CA GLY A 70 4.04 17.22 6.67
C GLY A 70 4.03 15.72 6.42
N MET A 71 4.32 15.27 5.19
CA MET A 71 4.44 13.82 4.92
C MET A 71 5.64 13.19 5.67
N ARG A 72 6.77 13.90 5.78
CA ARG A 72 7.93 13.45 6.55
C ARG A 72 7.61 13.40 8.05
N GLU A 73 6.88 14.39 8.55
CA GLU A 73 6.40 14.45 9.93
C GLU A 73 5.44 13.29 10.25
N SER A 74 4.56 12.89 9.34
CA SER A 74 3.65 11.75 9.55
C SER A 74 4.37 10.40 9.70
N HIS A 75 5.62 10.29 9.23
CA HIS A 75 6.42 9.08 9.39
C HIS A 75 7.20 9.12 10.70
N VAL A 76 7.67 7.97 11.17
CA VAL A 76 8.63 7.93 12.29
C VAL A 76 9.86 8.74 11.90
N HIS A 77 10.14 9.78 12.68
CA HIS A 77 11.26 10.69 12.49
C HIS A 77 11.97 10.95 13.82
N ASP A 78 13.25 11.32 13.74
CA ASP A 78 14.12 11.70 14.88
C ASP A 78 14.30 10.64 15.97
N VAL A 79 14.03 9.36 15.67
CA VAL A 79 14.26 8.20 16.55
C VAL A 79 14.83 7.00 15.80
N GLN A 80 15.61 6.15 16.49
CA GLN A 80 16.08 4.87 15.96
C GLN A 80 15.03 3.78 16.24
N ILE A 81 14.57 3.11 15.18
CA ILE A 81 13.66 1.97 15.28
C ILE A 81 14.48 0.73 15.68
N THR A 82 14.28 0.23 16.89
CA THR A 82 15.00 -0.95 17.42
C THR A 82 14.29 -2.27 17.14
N LYS A 83 12.99 -2.22 16.82
CA LYS A 83 12.17 -3.38 16.46
C LYS A 83 11.20 -2.98 15.36
N GLU A 84 11.15 -3.76 14.29
CA GLU A 84 10.20 -3.54 13.20
C GLU A 84 8.76 -3.78 13.67
N ALA A 85 7.88 -2.84 13.33
CA ALA A 85 6.45 -3.01 13.55
C ALA A 85 5.83 -3.84 12.40
N PRO A 86 4.84 -4.70 12.69
CA PRO A 86 4.25 -5.60 11.70
C PRO A 86 3.49 -4.88 10.57
N ASN A 87 3.15 -3.60 10.76
CA ASN A 87 2.37 -2.78 9.83
C ASN A 87 3.11 -1.51 9.36
N TYR A 88 4.39 -1.34 9.71
CA TYR A 88 5.15 -0.15 9.37
C TYR A 88 6.57 -0.50 8.94
N ARG A 89 6.89 -0.16 7.69
CA ARG A 89 8.25 -0.21 7.13
C ARG A 89 8.50 1.07 6.36
N ARG A 90 9.70 1.62 6.56
CA ARG A 90 10.26 2.65 5.71
C ARG A 90 11.10 1.90 4.67
N ASP A 91 10.79 2.10 3.39
CA ASP A 91 11.66 1.60 2.31
C ASP A 91 13.05 2.23 2.41
#